data_AF-A0A7V1HW19-F1
#
_entry.id   AF-A0A7V1HW19-F1
#
_cell.length_a   1.000
_cell.length_b   1.000
_cell.length_c   1.000
_cell.angle_alpha   90.00
_cell.angle_beta   90.00
_cell.angle_gamma   90.00
#
_symmetry.space_group_name_H-M   'P 1'
#
loop_
_entity.id
_entity.type
_entity.pdbx_description
1 polymer ?
#
loop_
_entity_poly.entity_id
_entity_poly.type
_entity_poly.pdbx_seq_one_letter_code
_entity_poly.pdbx_strand_id
1 'polypeptide(L)'
;QIEAKELTLVASGSSDINMTGSANYLRATASGSSDLKAYDLDVKRCKLKASGSSDAYVAVSEELDLSASGSSDVHYRGDAKIIGMSVSGSSDVHH
;
A
#
# COMPACT_ATOMS: atom_id res chain seq x y z
N GLN A 1 -10.64 -11.54 -8.07
CA GLN A 1 -10.47 -10.36 -8.93
C GLN A 1 -11.56 -9.36 -8.61
N ILE A 2 -11.22 -8.09 -8.42
CA ILE A 2 -12.15 -6.99 -8.16
C ILE A 2 -12.03 -5.91 -9.24
N GLU A 3 -13.14 -5.23 -9.54
CA GLU A 3 -13.14 -4.00 -10.32
C GLU A 3 -13.92 -2.95 -9.53
N ALA A 4 -13.25 -1.86 -9.15
CA ALA A 4 -13.86 -0.85 -8.31
C ALA A 4 -13.42 0.56 -8.70
N LYS A 5 -14.30 1.54 -8.52
CA LYS A 5 -13.87 2.94 -8.59
C LYS A 5 -13.03 3.31 -7.37
N GLU A 6 -13.48 2.90 -6.20
CA GLU A 6 -12.80 3.12 -4.94
C GLU A 6 -12.75 1.83 -4.15
N LEU A 7 -11.58 1.53 -3.59
CA LEU A 7 -11.32 0.33 -2.81
C LEU A 7 -10.62 0.73 -1.52
N THR A 8 -11.10 0.19 -0.40
CA THR A 8 -10.48 0.40 0.92
C THR A 8 -10.05 -0.95 1.47
N LEU A 9 -8.76 -1.06 1.82
CA LEU A 9 -8.17 -2.24 2.45
C LEU A 9 -7.62 -1.86 3.80
N VAL A 10 -8.01 -2.61 4.84
CA VAL A 10 -7.54 -2.42 6.21
C VAL A 10 -7.08 -3.77 6.73
N ALA A 11 -5.76 -3.91 6.91
CA ALA A 11 -5.12 -5.01 7.59
C ALA A 11 -4.63 -4.54 8.97
N SER A 12 -5.04 -5.23 10.03
CA SER A 12 -4.66 -4.90 11.40
C SER A 12 -4.38 -6.16 12.22
N GLY A 13 -3.56 -6.00 13.27
CA GLY A 13 -3.13 -7.11 14.11
C GLY A 13 -2.10 -7.96 13.39
N SER A 14 -2.45 -9.22 13.11
CA SER A 14 -1.61 -10.17 12.38
C SER A 14 -2.42 -10.75 11.22
N SER A 15 -2.62 -9.93 10.19
CA SER A 15 -3.53 -10.23 9.08
C SER A 15 -2.78 -10.26 7.75
N ASP A 16 -3.23 -11.15 6.85
CA ASP A 16 -2.75 -11.24 5.47
C ASP A 16 -3.86 -10.86 4.50
N ILE A 17 -3.61 -9.89 3.63
CA ILE A 17 -4.51 -9.53 2.52
C ILE A 17 -3.81 -9.81 1.20
N ASN A 18 -4.44 -10.62 0.36
CA ASN A 18 -4.04 -10.83 -1.04
C ASN A 18 -5.16 -10.32 -1.95
N MET A 19 -4.86 -9.36 -2.83
CA MET A 19 -5.86 -8.76 -3.71
C MET A 19 -5.40 -8.64 -5.16
N THR A 20 -6.31 -8.96 -6.08
CA THR A 20 -6.09 -8.90 -7.54
C THR A 20 -7.23 -8.17 -8.25
N GLY A 21 -6.94 -7.49 -9.35
CA GLY A 21 -7.94 -6.80 -10.18
C GLY A 21 -7.54 -5.37 -10.55
N SER A 22 -8.51 -4.44 -10.57
CA SER A 22 -8.23 -3.04 -10.85
C SER A 22 -9.05 -2.07 -9.99
N ALA A 23 -8.46 -0.91 -9.67
CA ALA A 23 -9.16 0.18 -9.00
C ALA A 23 -8.70 1.57 -9.45
N ASN A 24 -9.62 2.54 -9.54
CA ASN A 24 -9.21 3.93 -9.80
C ASN A 24 -8.55 4.58 -8.57
N TYR A 25 -9.03 4.25 -7.38
CA TYR A 25 -8.48 4.76 -6.13
C TYR A 25 -8.39 3.66 -5.08
N LEU A 26 -7.21 3.49 -4.49
CA LEU A 26 -6.96 2.60 -3.37
C LEU A 26 -6.63 3.39 -2.11
N ARG A 27 -7.33 3.12 -1.03
CA ARG A 27 -6.94 3.49 0.33
C ARG A 27 -6.53 2.24 1.08
N ALA A 28 -5.24 2.11 1.35
CA ALA A 28 -4.66 0.95 2.01
C ALA A 28 -4.12 1.33 3.40
N THR A 29 -4.41 0.52 4.41
CA THR A 29 -3.84 0.64 5.75
C THR A 29 -3.38 -0.73 6.22
N ALA A 30 -2.10 -0.87 6.52
CA ALA A 30 -1.48 -2.08 7.06
C ALA A 30 -0.83 -1.74 8.40
N SER A 31 -1.34 -2.32 9.48
CA SER A 31 -0.92 -1.99 10.85
C SER A 31 -0.68 -3.24 11.71
N GLY A 32 0.23 -3.14 12.67
CA GLY A 32 0.61 -4.29 13.50
C GLY A 32 1.71 -5.10 12.82
N SER A 33 1.50 -6.40 12.64
CA SER A 33 2.38 -7.32 11.91
C SER A 33 1.60 -7.95 10.76
N SER A 34 1.18 -7.10 9.82
CA SER A 34 0.26 -7.47 8.73
C SER A 34 0.94 -7.37 7.37
N ASP A 35 0.55 -8.24 6.44
CA ASP A 35 1.00 -8.21 5.05
C ASP A 35 -0.14 -7.78 4.13
N LEU A 36 0.10 -6.77 3.30
CA LEU A 36 -0.80 -6.35 2.22
C LEU A 36 -0.13 -6.62 0.87
N LYS A 37 -0.61 -7.66 0.18
CA LYS A 37 -0.13 -8.11 -1.13
C LYS A 37 -1.13 -7.70 -2.21
N ALA A 38 -0.87 -6.57 -2.86
CA ALA A 38 -1.73 -5.97 -3.89
C ALA A 38 -0.94 -5.57 -5.16
N TYR A 39 0.14 -6.30 -5.49
CA TYR A 39 0.84 -6.09 -6.75
C TYR A 39 -0.01 -6.41 -7.97
N ASP A 40 -0.86 -7.43 -7.90
CA ASP A 40 -1.75 -7.84 -8.99
C ASP A 40 -3.08 -7.05 -8.99
N LEU A 41 -3.13 -5.95 -8.25
CA LEU A 41 -4.21 -4.97 -8.25
C LEU A 41 -3.70 -3.70 -8.92
N ASP A 42 -4.10 -3.46 -10.17
CA ASP A 42 -3.72 -2.27 -10.91
C ASP A 42 -4.48 -1.05 -10.40
N VAL A 43 -3.75 -0.11 -9.78
CA VAL A 43 -4.34 1.10 -9.22
C VAL A 43 -3.85 2.34 -9.96
N LYS A 44 -4.75 3.30 -10.22
CA LYS A 44 -4.35 4.62 -10.72
C LYS A 44 -3.75 5.48 -9.61
N ARG A 45 -4.53 5.71 -8.54
CA ARG A 45 -4.13 6.56 -7.41
C ARG A 45 -4.19 5.81 -6.09
N CYS A 46 -3.15 5.89 -5.28
CA CYS A 46 -3.06 5.16 -4.03
C CYS A 46 -2.72 6.08 -2.85
N LYS A 47 -3.42 5.88 -1.73
CA LYS A 47 -3.02 6.38 -0.41
C LYS A 47 -2.72 5.20 0.49
N LEU A 48 -1.45 5.02 0.84
CA LEU A 48 -0.97 3.90 1.63
C LEU A 48 -0.47 4.35 3.01
N LYS A 49 -0.90 3.65 4.06
CA LYS A 49 -0.34 3.79 5.40
C LYS A 49 0.16 2.43 5.91
N ALA A 50 1.45 2.33 6.18
CA ALA A 50 2.08 1.19 6.82
C ALA A 50 2.59 1.61 8.20
N SER A 51 2.27 0.86 9.25
CA SER A 51 2.77 1.11 10.60
C SER A 51 2.94 -0.16 11.42
N GLY A 52 3.90 -0.16 12.35
CA GLY A 52 4.25 -1.35 13.13
C GLY A 52 5.39 -2.10 12.43
N SER A 53 5.21 -3.40 12.19
CA SER A 53 6.12 -4.28 11.45
C SER A 53 5.36 -4.91 10.29
N SER A 54 4.79 -4.07 9.43
CA SER A 54 3.92 -4.47 8.32
C SER A 54 4.61 -4.32 6.98
N ASP A 55 4.26 -5.21 6.04
CA ASP A 55 4.75 -5.17 4.67
C ASP A 55 3.61 -4.82 3.71
N ALA A 56 3.84 -3.90 2.79
CA ALA A 56 2.85 -3.48 1.82
C ALA A 56 3.41 -3.47 0.39
N TYR A 57 2.73 -4.17 -0.51
CA TYR A 57 3.09 -4.32 -1.92
C TYR A 57 1.96 -3.77 -2.79
N VAL A 58 2.19 -2.69 -3.53
CA VAL A 58 1.15 -2.03 -4.35
C VAL A 58 1.63 -1.72 -5.77
N ALA A 59 0.75 -1.84 -6.76
CA ALA A 59 1.01 -1.39 -8.14
C ALA A 59 0.22 -0.11 -8.44
N VAL A 60 0.92 0.99 -8.76
CA VAL A 60 0.32 2.31 -8.90
C VAL A 60 0.86 3.01 -10.15
N SER A 61 -0.04 3.59 -10.95
CA SER A 61 0.29 4.14 -12.27
C SER A 61 0.21 5.67 -12.40
N GLU A 62 -0.50 6.38 -11.52
CA GLU A 62 -0.67 7.84 -11.63
C GLU A 62 -0.13 8.59 -10.40
N GLU A 63 -0.70 8.38 -9.20
CA GLU A 63 -0.32 9.12 -7.99
C GLU A 63 -0.18 8.22 -6.77
N LEU A 64 0.86 8.43 -5.97
CA LEU A 64 1.09 7.73 -4.72
C LEU A 64 1.35 8.70 -3.56
N ASP A 65 0.54 8.59 -2.51
CA ASP A 65 0.70 9.24 -1.21
C ASP A 65 0.94 8.14 -0.16
N LEU A 66 2.17 8.04 0.35
CA LEU A 66 2.56 6.96 1.26
C LEU A 66 3.08 7.47 2.59
N SER A 67 2.75 6.75 3.66
CA SER A 67 3.30 6.96 4.99
C SER A 67 3.72 5.62 5.60
N ALA A 68 4.98 5.51 6.01
CA ALA A 68 5.55 4.35 6.67
C ALA A 68 6.13 4.74 8.04
N SER A 69 5.88 3.92 9.07
CA SER A 69 6.43 4.12 10.41
C SER A 69 6.67 2.82 11.17
N GLY A 70 7.52 2.85 12.19
CA GLY A 70 7.91 1.67 12.96
C GLY A 70 9.07 0.93 12.28
N SER A 71 8.85 -0.32 11.91
CA SER A 71 9.74 -1.22 11.17
C SER A 71 8.98 -1.83 9.98
N SER A 72 8.26 -0.99 9.24
CA SER A 72 7.45 -1.40 8.09
C SER A 72 8.20 -1.24 6.78
N ASP A 73 7.94 -2.16 5.84
CA ASP A 73 8.50 -2.12 4.49
C ASP A 73 7.40 -1.86 3.47
N VAL A 74 7.60 -0.83 2.65
CA VAL A 74 6.68 -0.49 1.57
C VAL A 74 7.37 -0.72 0.24
N HIS A 75 6.79 -1.60 -0.57
CA HIS A 75 7.19 -1.79 -1.94
C HIS A 75 6.07 -1.31 -2.88
N TYR A 76 6.40 -0.43 -3.80
CA TYR A 76 5.46 0.01 -4.84
C TYR A 76 6.08 -0.20 -6.21
N ARG A 77 5.28 -0.52 -7.22
CA ARG A 77 5.73 -0.60 -8.62
C ARG A 77 4.87 0.25 -9.54
N GLY A 78 5.40 0.57 -10.72
CA GLY A 78 4.75 1.39 -11.73
C GLY A 78 5.28 2.82 -11.76
N ASP A 79 4.70 3.65 -12.63
CA ASP A 79 5.20 4.99 -12.96
C ASP A 79 4.48 6.11 -12.17
N ALA A 80 3.99 5.80 -10.98
CA ALA A 80 3.26 6.76 -10.15
C ALA A 80 4.13 7.95 -9.75
N LYS A 81 3.55 9.15 -9.84
CA LYS A 81 4.12 10.35 -9.25
C LYS A 81 3.92 10.31 -7.73
N ILE A 82 5.02 10.35 -6.98
CA ILE A 82 4.96 10.50 -5.53
C ILE A 82 4.51 11.92 -5.19
N ILE A 83 3.31 12.05 -4.63
CA ILE A 83 2.74 13.34 -4.20
C ILE A 83 2.94 13.57 -2.70
N GLY A 84 3.20 12.52 -1.94
CA GLY A 84 3.45 12.56 -0.50
C GLY A 84 4.23 11.33 -0.06
N MET A 85 5.27 11.54 0.74
CA MET A 85 6.08 10.48 1.31
C MET A 85 6.50 10.89 2.72
N SER A 86 6.18 10.06 3.70
CA SER A 86 6.59 10.25 5.09
C SER A 86 7.07 8.92 5.65
N VAL A 87 8.37 8.84 5.97
CA VAL A 87 9.02 7.62 6.42
C VAL A 87 9.70 7.94 7.76
N SER A 88 9.53 7.06 8.76
CA SER A 88 10.04 7.29 10.12
C SER A 88 10.29 5.98 10.87
N GLY A 89 11.17 6.02 11.88
CA GLY A 89 11.62 4.80 12.55
C GLY A 89 12.63 4.04 11.70
N SER A 90 12.55 2.72 11.71
CA SER A 90 13.33 1.79 10.89
C SER A 90 12.51 1.27 9.70
N SER A 91 11.71 2.14 9.07
CA SER A 91 10.92 1.78 7.90
C SER A 91 11.68 2.07 6.61
N ASP A 92 11.48 1.21 5.61
CA ASP A 92 12.10 1.34 4.30
C ASP A 92 11.03 1.39 3.19
N VAL A 93 11.38 2.07 2.09
CA VAL A 93 10.51 2.21 0.93
C VAL A 93 11.29 1.86 -0.34
N HIS A 94 10.76 0.90 -1.09
CA HIS A 94 11.34 0.35 -2.31
C HIS A 94 10.42 0.59 -3.50
N HIS A 95 11.04 0.93 -4.64
CA HIS A 95 10.39 1.03 -5.95
C HIS A 95 10.69 -0.23 -6.79
#